data_AF-X1RP56-F1
#
_entry.id   AF-X1RP56-F1
#
_cell.length_a   1.000
_cell.length_b   1.000
_cell.length_c   1.000
_cell.angle_alpha   90.00
_cell.angle_beta   90.00
_cell.angle_gamma   90.00
#
_symmetry.space_group_name_H-M   'P 1'
#
loop_
_entity.id
_entity.type
_entity.pdbx_description
1 polymer ?
#
loop_
_entity_poly.entity_id
_entity_poly.type
_entity_poly.pdbx_seq_one_letter_code
_entity_poly.pdbx_strand_id
1 'polypeptide(L)'
;DGKKLSDHLEKLNYKAICRQIGNSIAKLHDADIIHGDLTTSNMILVGEPTGKGASAPSSKKNIISNKKHIGGDLYFIDFGLGFISNRIENKAVDLHLIKQALEAKHFSIWEQCWQIISKNYNSENKQA
;
A
#
# COMPACT_ATOMS: atom_id res chain seq x y z
N ASP A 1 -17.79 -7.03 3.61
CA ASP A 1 -16.78 -8.10 3.66
C ASP A 1 -15.42 -7.59 3.23
N GLY A 2 -14.36 -7.98 3.93
CA GLY A 2 -12.97 -7.64 3.61
C GLY A 2 -12.30 -8.73 2.77
N LYS A 3 -11.48 -8.34 1.79
CA LYS A 3 -10.71 -9.24 0.92
C LYS A 3 -9.24 -9.20 1.31
N LYS A 4 -8.68 -10.34 1.69
CA LYS A 4 -7.25 -10.48 1.97
C LYS A 4 -6.45 -10.28 0.67
N LEU A 5 -5.48 -9.37 0.66
CA LEU A 5 -4.78 -9.03 -0.58
C LEU A 5 -3.98 -10.21 -1.12
N SER A 6 -3.44 -11.06 -0.25
CA SER A 6 -2.72 -12.25 -0.65
C SER A 6 -3.51 -13.15 -1.62
N ASP A 7 -4.85 -13.19 -1.54
CA ASP A 7 -5.67 -14.10 -2.35
C ASP A 7 -6.43 -13.39 -3.48
N HIS A 8 -6.50 -12.06 -3.40
CA HIS A 8 -7.36 -11.25 -4.25
C HIS A 8 -6.65 -10.14 -5.03
N LEU A 9 -5.40 -9.77 -4.71
CA LEU A 9 -4.73 -8.61 -5.30
C LEU A 9 -4.77 -8.59 -6.84
N GLU A 10 -4.41 -9.70 -7.49
CA GLU A 10 -4.38 -9.85 -8.95
C GLU A 10 -5.77 -9.79 -9.61
N LYS A 11 -6.82 -10.13 -8.86
CA LYS A 11 -8.22 -10.11 -9.36
C LYS A 11 -8.86 -8.73 -9.22
N LEU A 12 -8.19 -7.82 -8.52
CA LEU A 12 -8.67 -6.47 -8.24
C LEU A 12 -7.90 -5.44 -9.07
N ASN A 13 -8.23 -4.16 -8.92
CA ASN A 13 -7.42 -3.07 -9.48
C ASN A 13 -6.11 -2.93 -8.71
N TYR A 14 -5.18 -3.87 -8.90
CA TYR A 14 -3.91 -3.94 -8.19
C TYR A 14 -3.09 -2.65 -8.34
N LYS A 15 -3.21 -1.94 -9.46
CA LYS A 15 -2.51 -0.66 -9.66
C LYS A 15 -2.99 0.41 -8.68
N ALA A 16 -4.30 0.50 -8.44
CA ALA A 16 -4.82 1.43 -7.43
C ALA A 16 -4.45 0.99 -6.01
N ILE A 17 -4.52 -0.32 -5.73
CA ILE A 17 -4.17 -0.88 -4.42
C ILE A 17 -2.67 -0.69 -4.12
N CYS A 18 -1.78 -0.99 -5.06
CA CYS A 18 -0.33 -0.81 -4.93
C CYS A 18 0.05 0.68 -4.72
N ARG A 19 -0.74 1.64 -5.23
CA ARG A 19 -0.58 3.07 -4.85
C ARG A 19 -0.97 3.30 -3.38
N GLN A 20 -2.10 2.74 -2.93
CA GLN A 20 -2.54 2.85 -1.53
C GLN A 20 -1.54 2.21 -0.58
N ILE A 21 -0.97 1.04 -0.93
CA ILE A 21 0.07 0.36 -0.16
C ILE A 21 1.28 1.29 0.01
N GLY A 22 1.83 1.82 -1.09
CA GLY A 22 3.00 2.70 -1.02
C GLY A 22 2.78 3.94 -0.15
N ASN A 23 1.63 4.62 -0.30
CA ASN A 23 1.28 5.78 0.53
C ASN A 23 1.07 5.40 2.01
N SER A 24 0.48 4.23 2.28
CA SER A 24 0.23 3.79 3.67
C SER A 24 1.52 3.41 4.38
N ILE A 25 2.45 2.75 3.68
CA ILE A 25 3.78 2.44 4.22
C ILE A 25 4.56 3.73 4.48
N ALA A 26 4.51 4.73 3.58
CA ALA A 26 5.13 6.03 3.80
C ALA A 26 4.62 6.67 5.10
N LYS A 27 3.29 6.72 5.29
CA LYS A 27 2.68 7.26 6.51
C LYS A 27 3.08 6.52 7.79
N LEU A 28 3.19 5.19 7.75
CA LEU A 28 3.69 4.42 8.89
C LEU A 28 5.12 4.83 9.22
N HIS A 29 5.99 4.84 8.20
CA HIS A 29 7.40 5.14 8.37
C HIS A 29 7.67 6.61 8.73
N ASP A 30 6.84 7.55 8.28
CA ASP A 30 6.91 8.98 8.65
C ASP A 30 6.51 9.20 10.13
N ALA A 31 5.65 8.33 10.66
CA ALA A 31 5.34 8.25 12.09
C ALA A 31 6.32 7.37 12.88
N ASP A 32 7.45 6.97 12.26
CA ASP A 32 8.45 6.06 12.80
C ASP A 32 7.89 4.69 13.24
N ILE A 33 6.74 4.28 12.69
CA ILE A 33 6.16 2.96 12.93
C ILE A 33 6.72 1.99 11.90
N ILE A 34 7.42 0.96 12.38
CA ILE A 34 7.84 -0.21 11.60
C ILE A 34 6.82 -1.31 11.86
N HIS A 35 6.34 -1.96 10.81
CA HIS A 35 5.38 -3.04 10.94
C HIS A 35 6.06 -4.39 11.24
N GLY A 36 7.25 -4.64 10.68
CA GLY A 36 8.07 -5.81 10.98
C GLY A 36 7.65 -7.11 10.27
N ASP A 37 6.50 -7.12 9.59
CA ASP A 37 6.01 -8.24 8.78
C ASP A 37 5.12 -7.74 7.61
N LEU A 38 5.65 -6.81 6.80
CA LEU A 38 4.92 -6.28 5.66
C LEU A 38 4.80 -7.30 4.52
N THR A 39 3.68 -8.01 4.49
CA THR A 39 3.31 -8.93 3.41
C THR A 39 1.89 -8.66 2.92
N THR A 40 1.54 -9.15 1.72
CA THR A 40 0.16 -9.04 1.22
C THR A 40 -0.83 -9.87 2.03
N SER A 41 -0.36 -10.79 2.87
CA SER A 41 -1.18 -11.55 3.81
C SER A 41 -1.63 -10.71 5.01
N ASN A 42 -0.87 -9.67 5.35
CA ASN A 42 -1.17 -8.77 6.47
C ASN A 42 -1.92 -7.51 6.00
N MET A 43 -2.64 -7.62 4.88
CA MET A 43 -3.40 -6.53 4.28
C MET A 43 -4.80 -6.98 3.87
N ILE A 44 -5.80 -6.18 4.25
CA ILE A 44 -7.22 -6.40 3.93
C ILE A 44 -7.76 -5.18 3.19
N LEU A 45 -8.42 -5.42 2.06
CA LEU A 45 -9.21 -4.40 1.36
C LEU A 45 -10.68 -4.52 1.76
N VAL A 46 -11.28 -3.46 2.27
CA VAL A 46 -12.70 -3.41 2.64
C VAL A 46 -13.45 -2.49 1.68
N GLY A 47 -14.56 -2.97 1.12
CA GLY A 47 -15.37 -2.24 0.13
C GLY A 47 -15.03 -2.59 -1.32
N GLU A 48 -15.98 -2.39 -2.22
CA GLU A 48 -15.82 -2.68 -3.64
C GLU A 48 -15.26 -1.44 -4.39
N PRO A 49 -14.31 -1.62 -5.33
CA PRO A 49 -14.01 -0.63 -6.34
C PRO A 49 -15.25 -0.42 -7.23
N THR A 50 -16.16 0.44 -6.78
CA THR A 50 -17.35 0.82 -7.54
C THR A 50 -16.95 1.82 -8.62
N GLY A 51 -16.53 1.31 -9.78
CA GLY A 51 -16.30 2.13 -10.96
C GLY A 51 -15.55 1.42 -12.09
N LYS A 52 -16.30 0.90 -13.07
CA LYS A 52 -15.79 0.77 -14.45
C LYS A 52 -15.55 2.20 -14.97
N GLY A 53 -14.34 2.72 -14.81
CA GLY A 53 -14.02 4.10 -15.13
C GLY A 53 -12.57 4.44 -14.84
N ALA A 54 -11.64 3.70 -15.46
CA ALA A 54 -10.24 4.11 -15.49
C ALA A 54 -10.08 5.32 -16.42
N SER A 55 -10.27 6.52 -15.86
CA SER A 55 -9.54 7.69 -16.32
C SER A 55 -8.79 8.25 -15.12
N ALA A 56 -7.51 8.56 -15.34
CA ALA A 56 -6.60 9.05 -14.31
C ALA A 56 -7.21 10.26 -13.57
N PRO A 57 -7.01 10.40 -12.25
CA PRO A 57 -7.19 11.69 -11.62
C PRO A 57 -6.05 12.59 -12.08
N SER A 58 -6.37 13.44 -13.06
CA SER A 58 -5.69 14.69 -13.33
C SER A 58 -5.59 15.50 -12.04
N SER A 59 -4.38 15.97 -11.75
CA SER A 59 -3.98 17.10 -10.92
C SER A 59 -5.05 17.87 -10.12
N LYS A 60 -4.77 17.96 -8.80
CA LYS A 60 -5.11 19.05 -7.85
C LYS A 60 -6.59 19.40 -7.63
N LYS A 61 -7.12 19.00 -6.45
CA LYS A 61 -7.86 19.92 -5.56
C LYS A 61 -7.94 19.38 -4.14
N ASN A 62 -7.49 20.20 -3.19
CA ASN A 62 -7.76 20.08 -1.75
C ASN A 62 -9.26 20.27 -1.51
N ILE A 63 -9.99 19.24 -1.07
CA ILE A 63 -11.24 19.39 -0.32
C ILE A 63 -11.26 18.30 0.76
N ILE A 64 -11.20 18.78 1.98
CA ILE A 64 -11.22 18.05 3.24
C ILE A 64 -12.65 17.48 3.42
N SER A 65 -12.77 16.22 3.86
CA SER A 65 -14.01 15.59 4.38
C SER A 65 -15.09 15.06 3.40
N ASN A 66 -14.75 14.17 2.46
CA ASN A 66 -15.59 13.02 2.03
C ASN A 66 -15.02 12.38 0.75
N LYS A 67 -13.81 11.81 0.82
CA LYS A 67 -13.29 11.00 -0.28
C LYS A 67 -14.08 9.71 -0.32
N LYS A 68 -15.05 9.59 -1.23
CA LYS A 68 -15.56 8.29 -1.65
C LYS A 68 -14.35 7.50 -2.16
N HIS A 69 -13.85 6.54 -1.39
CA HIS A 69 -12.68 5.75 -1.76
C HIS A 69 -13.04 4.93 -3.00
N ILE A 70 -12.60 5.39 -4.18
CA ILE A 70 -12.93 4.81 -5.50
C ILE A 70 -12.38 3.37 -5.64
N GLY A 71 -11.69 2.83 -4.64
CA GLY A 71 -11.06 1.52 -4.67
C GLY A 71 -11.19 0.66 -3.41
N GLY A 72 -12.09 0.98 -2.48
CA GLY A 72 -12.11 0.38 -1.15
C GLY A 72 -10.99 0.92 -0.24
N ASP A 73 -11.10 0.61 1.05
CA ASP A 73 -10.19 1.03 2.12
C ASP A 73 -9.19 -0.07 2.44
N LEU A 74 -7.91 0.29 2.46
CA LEU A 74 -6.81 -0.63 2.77
C LEU A 74 -6.47 -0.60 4.26
N TYR A 75 -6.50 -1.77 4.89
CA TYR A 75 -6.15 -1.96 6.29
C TYR A 75 -4.91 -2.86 6.39
N PHE A 76 -3.97 -2.43 7.22
CA PHE A 76 -2.81 -3.22 7.64
C PHE A 76 -3.19 -3.90 8.95
N ILE A 77 -2.86 -5.17 9.08
CA ILE A 77 -3.18 -5.99 10.25
C ILE A 77 -1.92 -6.69 10.75
N ASP A 78 -1.96 -7.20 11.97
CA ASP A 78 -0.87 -7.96 12.58
C ASP A 78 0.44 -7.16 12.74
N PHE A 79 0.44 -6.23 13.70
CA PHE A 79 1.64 -5.54 14.17
C PHE A 79 2.38 -6.33 15.27
N GLY A 80 2.26 -7.66 15.31
CA GLY A 80 2.88 -8.47 16.36
C GLY A 80 4.41 -8.39 16.41
N LEU A 81 5.04 -8.07 15.28
CA LEU A 81 6.47 -7.79 15.14
C LEU A 81 6.79 -6.30 14.96
N GLY A 82 5.77 -5.43 15.11
CA GLY A 82 5.90 -4.00 14.89
C GLY A 82 6.56 -3.28 16.06
N PHE A 83 7.27 -2.19 15.77
CA PHE A 83 7.97 -1.37 16.76
C PHE A 83 8.21 0.06 16.26
N ILE A 84 8.53 0.98 17.17
CA ILE A 84 8.86 2.36 16.82
C ILE A 84 10.37 2.47 16.54
N SER A 85 10.73 3.03 15.39
CA SER A 85 12.11 3.27 14.99
C SER A 85 12.23 4.29 13.86
N ASN A 86 13.08 5.30 14.06
CA ASN A 86 13.45 6.26 13.02
C ASN A 86 14.57 5.78 12.08
N ARG A 87 15.18 4.62 12.37
CA ARG A 87 16.30 4.06 11.59
C ARG A 87 15.87 3.70 10.17
N ILE A 88 16.65 4.16 9.20
CA ILE A 88 16.40 3.89 7.78
C ILE A 88 16.52 2.39 7.45
N GLU A 89 17.34 1.65 8.19
CA GLU A 89 17.55 0.23 7.98
C GLU A 89 16.29 -0.56 8.29
N ASN A 90 15.58 -0.21 9.37
CA ASN A 90 14.32 -0.87 9.73
C ASN A 90 13.21 -0.57 8.71
N LYS A 91 13.12 0.68 8.23
CA LYS A 91 12.23 1.08 7.13
C LYS A 91 12.55 0.32 5.83
N ALA A 92 13.84 0.10 5.56
CA ALA A 92 14.30 -0.66 4.40
C ALA A 92 13.97 -2.16 4.51
N VAL A 93 14.03 -2.75 5.71
CA VAL A 93 13.60 -4.14 5.95
C VAL A 93 12.12 -4.30 5.61
N ASP A 94 11.26 -3.41 6.08
CA ASP A 94 9.82 -3.42 5.78
C ASP A 94 9.54 -3.35 4.26
N LEU A 95 10.23 -2.43 3.56
CA LEU A 95 10.14 -2.31 2.10
C LEU A 95 10.67 -3.56 1.37
N HIS A 96 11.70 -4.19 1.92
CA HIS A 96 12.26 -5.41 1.36
C HIS A 96 11.32 -6.61 1.54
N LEU A 97 10.65 -6.73 2.70
CA LEU A 97 9.68 -7.78 2.97
C LEU A 97 8.50 -7.72 1.99
N ILE A 98 7.94 -6.54 1.74
CA ILE A 98 6.82 -6.43 0.77
C ILE A 98 7.27 -6.74 -0.65
N LYS A 99 8.50 -6.37 -1.04
CA LYS A 99 9.08 -6.76 -2.35
C LYS A 99 9.17 -8.28 -2.48
N GLN A 100 9.73 -8.96 -1.47
CA GLN A 100 9.83 -10.42 -1.46
C GLN A 100 8.46 -11.09 -1.47
N ALA A 101 7.49 -10.57 -0.72
CA ALA A 101 6.13 -11.11 -0.69
C ALA A 101 5.44 -11.01 -2.07
N LEU A 102 5.68 -9.91 -2.80
CA LEU A 102 5.20 -9.74 -4.17
C LEU A 102 5.89 -10.72 -5.14
N GLU A 103 7.21 -10.85 -5.07
CA GLU A 103 7.99 -11.79 -5.90
C GLU A 103 7.53 -13.24 -5.69
N ALA A 104 7.29 -13.63 -4.44
CA ALA A 104 6.92 -14.99 -4.08
C ALA A 104 5.47 -15.34 -4.45
N LYS A 105 4.50 -14.45 -4.15
CA LYS A 105 3.07 -14.76 -4.29
C LYS A 105 2.42 -14.19 -5.55
N HIS A 106 2.87 -13.01 -6.00
CA HIS A 106 2.26 -12.24 -7.08
C HIS A 106 3.20 -12.11 -8.30
N PHE A 107 3.82 -13.23 -8.67
CA PHE A 107 4.87 -13.32 -9.69
C PHE A 107 4.48 -12.75 -11.07
N SER A 108 3.19 -12.67 -11.40
CA SER A 108 2.69 -12.14 -12.67
C SER A 108 2.76 -10.61 -12.74
N ILE A 109 2.68 -9.93 -11.59
CA ILE A 109 2.55 -8.47 -11.49
C ILE A 109 3.58 -7.82 -10.56
N TRP A 110 4.49 -8.60 -9.95
CA TRP A 110 5.36 -8.13 -8.87
C TRP A 110 6.20 -6.91 -9.27
N GLU A 111 6.78 -6.90 -10.48
CA GLU A 111 7.61 -5.78 -10.96
C GLU A 111 6.79 -4.49 -11.03
N GLN A 112 5.59 -4.57 -11.61
CA GLN A 112 4.70 -3.42 -11.75
C GLN A 112 4.20 -2.93 -10.39
N CYS A 113 3.84 -3.85 -9.48
CA CYS A 113 3.42 -3.46 -8.15
C CYS A 113 4.57 -2.84 -7.35
N TRP A 114 5.77 -3.42 -7.42
CA TRP A 114 6.95 -2.86 -6.77
C TRP A 114 7.29 -1.46 -7.30
N GLN A 115 7.29 -1.27 -8.62
CA GLN A 115 7.48 0.06 -9.24
C GLN A 115 6.44 1.08 -8.75
N ILE A 116 5.17 0.68 -8.65
CA ILE A 116 4.12 1.57 -8.15
C ILE A 116 4.32 1.86 -6.66
N ILE A 117 4.54 0.84 -5.82
CA ILE A 117 4.70 0.98 -4.37
C ILE A 117 5.90 1.88 -4.06
N SER A 118 7.09 1.54 -4.58
CA SER A 118 8.32 2.31 -4.37
C SER A 118 8.20 3.77 -4.84
N LYS A 119 7.56 4.01 -5.98
CA LYS A 119 7.30 5.37 -6.47
C LYS A 119 6.42 6.17 -5.51
N ASN A 120 5.35 5.55 -4.98
CA ASN A 120 4.38 6.24 -4.12
C ASN A 120 4.93 6.43 -2.70
N TYR A 121 5.72 5.46 -2.20
CA TYR A 121 6.47 5.58 -0.95
C TYR A 121 7.38 6.82 -0.95
N ASN A 122 8.09 7.07 -2.05
CA ASN A 122 8.99 8.22 -2.18
C ASN A 122 8.27 9.56 -2.49
N SER A 123 6.96 9.55 -2.77
CA SER A 123 6.26 10.74 -3.27
C SER A 123 5.73 11.68 -2.19
N GLU A 124 5.49 11.19 -0.97
CA GLU A 124 5.09 12.03 0.17
C GLU A 124 6.30 12.74 0.82
N ASN A 125 7.53 12.26 0.58
CA ASN A 125 8.79 12.83 1.08
C ASN A 125 9.24 14.15 0.42
N LYS A 126 8.33 14.88 -0.24
CA LYS A 126 8.61 16.19 -0.91
C LYS A 126 7.93 17.38 -0.24
N GLN A 127 7.34 17.20 0.94
CA GLN A 127 6.76 18.29 1.73
C GLN A 127 7.31 18.25 3.17
N ALA A 128 8.60 18.47 3.31
CA ALA A 128 9.26 18.88 4.54
C ALA A 128 10.36 19.88 4.21
#